data_AF-A0A930FK39-F1
#
_entry.id   AF-A0A930FK39-F1
#
_cell.length_a   1.000
_cell.length_b   1.000
_cell.length_c   1.000
_cell.angle_alpha   90.00
_cell.angle_beta   90.00
_cell.angle_gamma   90.00
#
_symmetry.space_group_name_H-M   'P 1'
#
loop_
_entity.id
_entity.type
_entity.pdbx_description
1 polymer ?
#
loop_
_entity_poly.entity_id
_entity_poly.type
_entity_poly.pdbx_seq_one_letter_code
_entity_poly.pdbx_strand_id
1 'polypeptide(L)'
;MFTLQENWAIYFSAFVVLFFVLKAAQGYNTGILRRLIGLVGSIISYWIAWILCGVFAKYINIVSAKSLGLSGTPFEAIAKIYVNQIAWFILLFLVLRILFFVVDRIAKGVHKVPGLHAVSALLGAAFGVLEAFVWIVVITVLLHTPLFKNGSYIVENSLIKQVNQVTEMVAKDYLGPLFSSEGFSKLGEDTKSLTDLQRNAVENWLKENGFVEESKQIK
;
A
#
# COMPACT_ATOMS: atom_id res chain seq x y z
N MET A 1 15.74 -0.30 5.64
CA MET A 1 14.66 -1.31 5.70
C MET A 1 14.44 -1.69 7.16
N PHE A 2 13.19 -1.65 7.63
CA PHE A 2 12.81 -2.05 8.98
C PHE A 2 12.50 -3.54 9.02
N THR A 3 13.05 -4.25 9.99
CA THR A 3 12.70 -5.64 10.32
C THR A 3 11.74 -5.63 11.49
N LEU A 4 10.53 -6.12 11.27
CA LEU A 4 9.52 -6.33 12.31
C LEU A 4 9.84 -7.67 13.01
N GLN A 5 9.55 -7.80 14.30
CA GLN A 5 9.72 -9.10 14.96
C GLN A 5 8.51 -10.01 14.66
N GLU A 6 8.71 -11.32 14.56
CA GLU A 6 7.64 -12.27 14.20
C GLU A 6 6.48 -12.27 15.21
N ASN A 7 6.79 -12.11 16.50
CA ASN A 7 5.80 -11.96 17.57
C ASN A 7 4.93 -10.70 17.41
N TRP A 8 5.24 -9.77 16.51
CA TRP A 8 4.40 -8.59 16.27
C TRP A 8 3.11 -8.90 15.53
N ALA A 9 2.98 -10.06 14.88
CA ALA A 9 1.74 -10.45 14.22
C ALA A 9 0.52 -10.44 15.17
N ILE A 10 0.73 -10.79 16.45
CA ILE A 10 -0.33 -10.71 17.47
C ILE A 10 -0.70 -9.26 17.82
N TYR A 11 0.28 -8.36 17.91
CA TYR A 11 0.05 -6.94 18.17
C TYR A 11 -0.66 -6.28 16.99
N PHE A 12 -0.32 -6.63 15.75
CA PHE A 12 -1.04 -6.18 14.57
C PHE A 12 -2.48 -6.68 14.56
N SER A 13 -2.72 -7.95 14.91
CA SER A 13 -4.07 -8.49 15.03
C SER A 13 -4.89 -7.77 16.10
N ALA A 14 -4.31 -7.54 17.28
CA ALA A 14 -4.94 -6.77 18.35
C ALA A 14 -5.23 -5.32 17.91
N PHE A 15 -4.29 -4.70 17.18
CA PHE A 15 -4.47 -3.39 16.59
C PHE A 15 -5.63 -3.37 15.59
N VAL A 16 -5.77 -4.35 14.70
CA VAL A 16 -6.91 -4.42 13.76
C VAL A 16 -8.21 -4.44 14.54
N VAL A 17 -8.37 -5.35 15.51
CA VAL A 17 -9.61 -5.45 16.32
C VAL A 17 -9.89 -4.14 17.03
N LEU A 18 -8.89 -3.58 17.73
CA LEU A 18 -9.05 -2.32 18.45
C LEU A 18 -9.41 -1.17 17.51
N PHE A 19 -8.76 -1.09 16.34
CA PHE A 19 -9.00 -0.05 15.35
C PHE A 19 -10.43 -0.12 14.77
N PHE A 20 -10.91 -1.33 14.47
CA PHE A 20 -12.30 -1.54 14.05
C PHE A 20 -13.28 -1.12 15.14
N VAL A 21 -13.06 -1.53 16.39
CA VAL A 21 -13.90 -1.15 17.53
C VAL A 21 -13.90 0.37 17.73
N LEU A 22 -12.74 1.02 17.69
CA LEU A 22 -12.64 2.48 17.81
C LEU A 22 -13.36 3.20 16.68
N LYS A 23 -13.21 2.74 15.43
CA LYS A 23 -13.89 3.33 14.28
C LYS A 23 -15.39 3.08 14.27
N ALA A 24 -15.83 1.93 14.76
CA ALA A 24 -17.24 1.61 14.96
C ALA A 24 -17.85 2.47 16.09
N ALA A 25 -17.18 2.61 17.23
CA ALA A 25 -17.61 3.44 18.35
C ALA A 25 -17.63 4.94 18.00
N GLN A 26 -16.62 5.42 17.27
CA GLN A 26 -16.63 6.76 16.68
C GLN A 26 -17.85 6.94 15.76
N GLY A 27 -18.12 5.94 14.92
CA GLY A 27 -19.25 5.94 14.01
C GLY A 27 -20.62 5.94 14.70
N TYR A 28 -20.75 5.18 15.78
CA TYR A 28 -21.96 5.14 16.62
C TYR A 28 -22.33 6.51 17.17
N ASN A 29 -21.32 7.31 17.56
CA ASN A 29 -21.51 8.60 18.22
C ASN A 29 -21.63 9.82 17.27
N THR A 30 -21.33 9.68 15.97
CA THR A 30 -21.20 10.84 15.05
C THR A 30 -22.35 11.07 14.07
N GLY A 31 -23.36 10.19 14.02
CA GLY A 31 -24.55 10.31 13.15
C GLY A 31 -24.29 9.91 11.69
N ILE A 32 -25.33 9.42 10.98
CA ILE A 32 -25.22 8.82 9.62
C ILE A 32 -24.58 9.78 8.63
N LEU A 33 -25.10 11.01 8.55
CA LEU A 33 -24.76 11.95 7.48
C LEU A 33 -23.26 12.29 7.48
N ARG A 34 -22.70 12.46 8.68
CA ARG A 34 -21.27 12.72 8.85
C ARG A 34 -20.43 11.51 8.48
N ARG A 35 -20.89 10.32 8.84
CA ARG A 35 -20.19 9.08 8.49
C ARG A 35 -20.20 8.82 6.99
N LEU A 36 -21.29 9.16 6.32
CA LEU A 36 -21.41 9.09 4.87
C LEU A 36 -20.43 10.06 4.19
N ILE A 37 -20.31 11.30 4.68
CA ILE A 37 -19.29 12.26 4.20
C ILE A 37 -17.88 11.71 4.44
N GLY A 38 -17.61 11.15 5.62
CA GLY A 38 -16.31 10.56 5.95
C GLY A 38 -15.93 9.36 5.08
N LEU A 39 -16.90 8.50 4.76
CA LEU A 39 -16.70 7.34 3.89
C LEU A 39 -16.54 7.77 2.43
N VAL A 40 -17.46 8.61 1.93
CA VAL A 40 -17.37 9.17 0.57
C VAL A 40 -16.05 9.93 0.40
N GLY A 41 -15.64 10.71 1.39
CA GLY A 41 -14.35 11.38 1.40
C GLY A 41 -13.17 10.40 1.39
N SER A 42 -13.27 9.23 2.02
CA SER A 42 -12.22 8.20 1.95
C SER A 42 -12.14 7.57 0.57
N ILE A 43 -13.29 7.23 -0.04
CA ILE A 43 -13.37 6.68 -1.40
C ILE A 43 -12.86 7.69 -2.42
N ILE A 44 -13.29 8.95 -2.32
CA ILE A 44 -12.81 10.03 -3.18
C ILE A 44 -11.31 10.27 -2.98
N SER A 45 -10.82 10.28 -1.74
CA SER A 45 -9.38 10.43 -1.45
C SER A 45 -8.58 9.30 -2.08
N TYR A 46 -9.07 8.06 -1.97
CA TYR A 46 -8.46 6.90 -2.60
C TYR A 46 -8.42 7.04 -4.11
N TRP A 47 -9.55 7.39 -4.74
CA TRP A 47 -9.67 7.49 -6.19
C TRP A 47 -8.83 8.64 -6.78
N ILE A 48 -8.82 9.80 -6.12
CA ILE A 48 -7.97 10.92 -6.52
C ILE A 48 -6.49 10.59 -6.32
N ALA A 49 -6.12 9.99 -5.18
CA ALA A 49 -4.74 9.56 -4.94
C ALA A 49 -4.28 8.51 -5.97
N TRP A 50 -5.17 7.59 -6.35
CA TRP A 50 -4.93 6.60 -7.41
C TRP A 50 -4.56 7.27 -8.74
N ILE A 51 -5.36 8.23 -9.19
CA ILE A 51 -5.13 8.92 -10.47
C ILE A 51 -3.86 9.80 -10.41
N LEU A 52 -3.68 10.54 -9.32
CA LEU A 52 -2.62 11.54 -9.21
C LEU A 52 -1.26 10.94 -8.89
N CYS A 53 -1.18 9.79 -8.20
CA CYS A 53 0.10 9.22 -7.78
C CYS A 53 1.05 8.96 -8.96
N GLY A 54 0.54 8.46 -10.09
CA GLY A 54 1.33 8.21 -11.29
C GLY A 54 1.82 9.49 -11.96
N VAL A 55 1.10 10.61 -11.82
CA VAL A 55 1.52 11.91 -12.35
C VAL A 55 2.66 12.45 -11.49
N PHE A 56 2.46 12.55 -10.17
CA PHE A 56 3.48 13.10 -9.28
C PHE A 56 4.77 12.28 -9.24
N ALA A 57 4.65 10.95 -9.32
CA ALA A 57 5.80 10.04 -9.30
C ALA A 57 6.73 10.19 -10.51
N LYS A 58 6.25 10.73 -11.64
CA LYS A 58 7.09 11.00 -12.82
C LYS A 58 7.99 12.22 -12.64
N TYR A 59 7.57 13.20 -11.84
CA TYR A 59 8.27 14.48 -11.70
C TYR A 59 9.13 14.56 -10.44
N ILE A 60 8.69 13.93 -9.35
CA ILE A 60 9.35 14.05 -8.05
C ILE A 60 9.58 12.65 -7.48
N ASN A 61 10.82 12.37 -7.09
CA ASN A 61 11.19 11.10 -6.48
C ASN A 61 11.32 11.23 -4.96
N ILE A 62 10.33 10.69 -4.23
CA ILE A 62 10.28 10.67 -2.77
C ILE A 62 11.17 9.56 -2.22
N VAL A 63 11.19 8.39 -2.87
CA VAL A 63 11.90 7.20 -2.38
C VAL A 63 12.97 6.74 -3.38
N SER A 64 14.23 6.83 -2.99
CA SER A 64 15.36 6.41 -3.84
C SER A 64 15.62 4.90 -3.75
N ALA A 65 16.01 4.25 -4.85
CA ALA A 65 16.40 2.83 -4.82
C ALA A 65 17.58 2.51 -3.91
N LYS A 66 18.46 3.49 -3.64
CA LYS A 66 19.54 3.36 -2.66
C LYS A 66 19.00 3.08 -1.25
N SER A 67 17.87 3.69 -0.87
CA SER A 67 17.23 3.44 0.43
C SER A 67 16.64 2.03 0.57
N LEU A 68 16.43 1.35 -0.56
CA LEU A 68 15.87 0.01 -0.65
C LEU A 68 16.96 -1.07 -0.80
N GLY A 69 18.25 -0.71 -0.87
CA GLY A 69 19.34 -1.67 -1.08
C GLY A 69 19.31 -2.34 -2.46
N LEU A 70 18.55 -1.80 -3.41
CA LEU A 70 18.43 -2.30 -4.78
C LEU A 70 19.36 -1.55 -5.76
N SER A 71 20.16 -0.62 -5.24
CA SER A 71 21.14 0.13 -6.01
C SER A 71 22.20 -0.80 -6.60
N GLY A 72 22.36 -0.76 -7.93
CA GLY A 72 23.28 -1.62 -8.68
C GLY A 72 22.65 -2.93 -9.17
N THR A 73 21.36 -3.18 -8.90
CA THR A 73 20.65 -4.36 -9.42
C THR A 73 19.92 -4.05 -10.72
N PRO A 74 19.69 -5.04 -11.61
CA PRO A 74 18.88 -4.86 -12.83
C PRO A 74 17.47 -4.34 -12.55
N PHE A 75 16.96 -4.61 -11.34
CA PHE A 75 15.62 -4.21 -10.91
C PHE A 75 15.55 -2.76 -10.42
N GLU A 76 16.66 -2.03 -10.39
CA GLU A 76 16.73 -0.66 -9.85
C GLU A 76 15.78 0.30 -10.58
N ALA A 77 15.75 0.27 -11.91
CA ALA A 77 14.94 1.20 -12.70
C ALA A 77 13.43 0.99 -12.48
N ILE A 78 13.02 -0.27 -12.37
CA ILE A 78 11.63 -0.67 -12.15
C ILE A 78 11.23 -0.36 -10.71
N ALA A 79 12.02 -0.78 -9.73
CA ALA A 79 11.78 -0.48 -8.33
C ALA A 79 11.67 1.03 -8.06
N LYS A 80 12.51 1.86 -8.70
CA LYS A 80 12.42 3.32 -8.59
C LYS A 80 11.06 3.88 -8.99
N ILE A 81 10.50 3.42 -10.11
CA ILE A 81 9.26 4.00 -10.65
C ILE A 81 8.06 3.63 -9.77
N TYR A 82 7.89 2.33 -9.49
CA TYR A 82 6.69 1.86 -8.81
C TYR A 82 6.71 2.07 -7.30
N VAL A 83 7.87 1.95 -6.64
CA VAL A 83 7.95 2.23 -5.19
C VAL A 83 7.72 3.72 -4.94
N ASN A 84 8.24 4.59 -5.82
CA ASN A 84 7.96 6.02 -5.74
C ASN A 84 6.47 6.32 -6.00
N GLN A 85 5.83 5.61 -6.94
CA GLN A 85 4.40 5.74 -7.21
C GLN A 85 3.54 5.33 -6.00
N ILE A 86 3.90 4.26 -5.30
CA ILE A 86 3.23 3.84 -4.06
C ILE A 86 3.44 4.86 -2.94
N ALA A 87 4.64 5.41 -2.80
CA ALA A 87 4.92 6.46 -1.84
C ALA A 87 4.05 7.70 -2.09
N TRP A 88 3.90 8.11 -3.35
CA TRP A 88 3.01 9.19 -3.74
C TRP A 88 1.53 8.88 -3.50
N PHE A 89 1.10 7.65 -3.76
CA PHE A 89 -0.27 7.22 -3.46
C PHE A 89 -0.57 7.37 -1.97
N ILE A 90 0.31 6.86 -1.10
CA ILE A 90 0.15 6.96 0.36
C ILE A 90 0.15 8.42 0.80
N LEU A 91 1.09 9.23 0.30
CA LEU A 91 1.20 10.65 0.64
C LEU A 91 -0.07 11.42 0.24
N LEU A 92 -0.51 11.30 -1.02
CA LEU A 92 -1.68 12.00 -1.54
C LEU A 92 -2.95 11.56 -0.83
N PHE A 93 -3.10 10.26 -0.57
CA PHE A 93 -4.22 9.73 0.21
C PHE A 93 -4.27 10.36 1.60
N LEU A 94 -3.14 10.42 2.32
CA LEU A 94 -3.06 11.04 3.63
C LEU A 94 -3.40 12.53 3.61
N VAL A 95 -2.86 13.29 2.65
CA VAL A 95 -3.13 14.73 2.49
C VAL A 95 -4.62 14.97 2.23
N LEU A 96 -5.20 14.25 1.27
CA LEU A 96 -6.63 14.36 0.96
C LEU A 96 -7.49 13.96 2.16
N ARG A 97 -7.07 12.94 2.90
CA ARG A 97 -7.79 12.48 4.08
C ARG A 97 -7.81 13.53 5.19
N ILE A 98 -6.68 14.20 5.41
CA ILE A 98 -6.59 15.32 6.36
C ILE A 98 -7.52 16.46 5.89
N LEU A 99 -7.54 16.76 4.58
CA LEU A 99 -8.41 17.79 4.03
C LEU A 99 -9.89 17.48 4.25
N PHE A 100 -10.33 16.24 3.95
CA PHE A 100 -11.71 15.81 4.24
C PHE A 100 -12.03 15.76 5.73
N PHE A 101 -11.06 15.44 6.58
CA PHE A 101 -11.23 15.52 8.04
C PHE A 101 -11.49 16.96 8.51
N VAL A 102 -10.82 17.95 7.90
CA VAL A 102 -11.08 19.37 8.17
C VAL A 102 -12.47 19.78 7.67
N VAL A 103 -12.86 19.38 6.47
CA VAL A 103 -14.22 19.62 5.91
C VAL A 103 -15.29 19.01 6.81
N ASP A 104 -15.08 17.78 7.28
CA ASP A 104 -15.96 17.10 8.23
C ASP A 104 -16.08 17.86 9.56
N ARG A 105 -14.98 18.47 10.02
CA ARG A 105 -14.93 19.28 11.24
C ARG A 105 -15.68 20.61 11.09
N ILE A 106 -15.74 21.17 9.89
CA ILE A 106 -16.50 22.38 9.59
C ILE A 106 -17.99 22.05 9.42
N ALA A 107 -18.31 20.91 8.82
CA ALA A 107 -19.68 20.40 8.69
C ALA A 107 -20.35 20.10 10.06
N LYS A 108 -19.62 20.19 11.17
CA LYS A 108 -20.17 19.94 12.51
C LYS A 108 -21.21 20.93 12.99
N GLY A 109 -21.32 22.09 12.34
CA GLY A 109 -22.29 23.13 12.67
C GLY A 109 -23.74 22.83 12.23
N VAL A 110 -23.99 21.79 11.44
CA VAL A 110 -25.32 21.55 10.83
C VAL A 110 -26.12 20.51 11.64
N HIS A 111 -27.15 21.02 12.33
CA HIS A 111 -28.29 20.41 13.05
C HIS A 111 -28.31 18.89 13.36
N LYS A 112 -28.51 18.57 14.66
CA LYS A 112 -29.04 17.27 15.13
C LYS A 112 -30.49 17.11 14.66
N VAL A 113 -30.79 16.04 13.93
CA VAL A 113 -32.17 15.63 13.63
C VAL A 113 -32.66 14.71 14.78
N PRO A 114 -33.58 15.15 15.65
CA PRO A 114 -34.13 14.31 16.72
C PRO A 114 -35.07 13.24 16.15
N GLY A 115 -34.97 12.00 16.65
CA GLY A 115 -35.95 10.91 16.39
C GLY A 115 -35.40 9.62 15.76
N LEU A 116 -34.20 9.62 15.17
CA LEU A 116 -33.61 8.46 14.47
C LEU A 116 -32.30 7.96 15.10
N HIS A 117 -32.05 8.27 16.37
CA HIS A 117 -30.75 8.09 17.01
C HIS A 117 -30.22 6.64 16.97
N ALA A 118 -31.06 5.62 17.17
CA ALA A 118 -30.62 4.22 17.19
C ALA A 118 -30.23 3.70 15.79
N VAL A 119 -31.10 3.87 14.79
CA VAL A 119 -30.80 3.49 13.39
C VAL A 119 -29.61 4.29 12.86
N SER A 120 -29.51 5.56 13.27
CA SER A 120 -28.41 6.44 12.88
C SER A 120 -27.08 6.07 13.49
N ALA A 121 -27.08 5.63 14.74
CA ALA A 121 -25.90 5.15 15.42
C ALA A 121 -25.46 3.79 14.84
N LEU A 122 -26.39 2.90 14.52
CA LEU A 122 -26.08 1.58 13.94
C LEU A 122 -25.46 1.71 12.54
N LEU A 123 -26.05 2.54 11.66
CA LEU A 123 -25.51 2.84 10.34
C LEU A 123 -24.17 3.60 10.43
N GLY A 124 -24.05 4.52 11.38
CA GLY A 124 -22.78 5.18 11.68
C GLY A 124 -21.68 4.19 12.09
N ALA A 125 -21.99 3.20 12.91
CA ALA A 125 -21.06 2.14 13.28
C ALA A 125 -20.67 1.28 12.07
N ALA A 126 -21.65 0.86 11.24
CA ALA A 126 -21.40 0.08 10.03
C ALA A 126 -20.50 0.82 9.02
N PHE A 127 -20.78 2.10 8.76
CA PHE A 127 -19.90 2.94 7.94
C PHE A 127 -18.53 3.16 8.58
N GLY A 128 -18.43 3.11 9.91
CA GLY A 128 -17.15 3.16 10.60
C GLY A 128 -16.30 1.91 10.41
N VAL A 129 -16.94 0.74 10.42
CA VAL A 129 -16.31 -0.54 10.06
C VAL A 129 -15.82 -0.49 8.61
N LEU A 130 -16.64 0.01 7.67
CA LEU A 130 -16.24 0.17 6.27
C LEU A 130 -15.04 1.13 6.10
N GLU A 131 -15.00 2.25 6.82
CA GLU A 131 -13.83 3.12 6.80
C GLU A 131 -12.58 2.42 7.36
N ALA A 132 -12.73 1.65 8.44
CA ALA A 132 -11.62 0.88 9.00
C ALA A 132 -11.06 -0.11 7.98
N PHE A 133 -11.93 -0.76 7.20
CA PHE A 133 -11.52 -1.66 6.11
C PHE A 133 -10.64 -0.96 5.07
N VAL A 134 -11.04 0.24 4.61
CA VAL A 134 -10.24 1.05 3.66
C VAL A 134 -8.84 1.34 4.22
N TRP A 135 -8.75 1.71 5.51
CA TRP A 135 -7.46 1.96 6.16
C TRP A 135 -6.60 0.72 6.29
N ILE A 136 -7.18 -0.44 6.60
CA ILE A 136 -6.44 -1.69 6.69
C ILE A 136 -5.88 -2.08 5.32
N VAL A 137 -6.60 -1.86 4.22
CA VAL A 137 -6.05 -2.04 2.85
C VAL A 137 -4.82 -1.15 2.63
N VAL A 138 -4.89 0.14 2.99
CA VAL A 138 -3.75 1.07 2.86
C VAL A 138 -2.55 0.63 3.71
N ILE A 139 -2.78 0.17 4.94
CA ILE A 139 -1.73 -0.37 5.82
C ILE A 139 -1.10 -1.63 5.21
N THR A 140 -1.91 -2.49 4.60
CA THR A 140 -1.43 -3.73 3.94
C THR A 140 -0.53 -3.40 2.75
N VAL A 141 -0.94 -2.44 1.90
CA VAL A 141 -0.11 -1.94 0.79
C VAL A 141 1.22 -1.40 1.32
N LEU A 142 1.19 -0.63 2.42
CA LEU A 142 2.39 -0.09 3.06
C LEU A 142 3.31 -1.20 3.60
N LEU A 143 2.76 -2.26 4.19
CA LEU A 143 3.53 -3.41 4.68
C LEU A 143 4.16 -4.22 3.55
N HIS A 144 3.51 -4.30 2.38
CA HIS A 144 4.09 -4.94 1.19
C HIS A 144 5.16 -4.10 0.48
N THR A 145 5.38 -2.85 0.89
CA THR A 145 6.50 -2.07 0.35
C THR A 145 7.85 -2.60 0.83
N PRO A 146 8.93 -2.42 0.05
CA PRO A 146 10.28 -2.81 0.45
C PRO A 146 10.84 -2.02 1.66
N LEU A 147 10.05 -1.13 2.28
CA LEU A 147 10.39 -0.50 3.55
C LEU A 147 10.45 -1.52 4.70
N PHE A 148 9.64 -2.58 4.64
CA PHE A 148 9.56 -3.64 5.66
C PHE A 148 10.07 -4.96 5.08
N LYS A 149 11.15 -5.52 5.65
CA LYS A 149 11.75 -6.76 5.11
C LYS A 149 10.82 -7.98 5.21
N ASN A 150 9.98 -8.01 6.24
CA ASN A 150 9.10 -9.13 6.55
C ASN A 150 7.63 -8.69 6.70
N GLY A 151 7.23 -7.65 5.96
CA GLY A 151 5.85 -7.15 6.01
C GLY A 151 4.83 -8.19 5.57
N SER A 152 5.14 -8.99 4.53
CA SER A 152 4.27 -10.10 4.08
C SER A 152 4.05 -11.14 5.17
N TYR A 153 5.09 -11.50 5.94
CA TYR A 153 4.93 -12.42 7.08
C TYR A 153 3.94 -11.88 8.12
N ILE A 154 4.01 -10.58 8.43
CA ILE A 154 3.09 -9.94 9.38
C ILE A 154 1.66 -9.93 8.82
N VAL A 155 1.48 -9.70 7.52
CA VAL A 155 0.16 -9.73 6.88
C VAL A 155 -0.44 -11.14 6.95
N GLU A 156 0.32 -12.17 6.57
CA GLU A 156 -0.12 -13.57 6.53
C GLU A 156 -0.43 -14.16 7.92
N ASN A 157 0.33 -13.75 8.94
CA ASN A 157 0.20 -14.25 10.30
C ASN A 157 -0.70 -13.38 11.20
N SER A 158 -1.31 -12.31 10.66
CA SER A 158 -2.24 -11.45 11.40
C SER A 158 -3.64 -11.46 10.79
N LEU A 159 -4.58 -10.78 11.46
CA LEU A 159 -5.93 -10.56 10.92
C LEU A 159 -5.95 -9.71 9.65
N ILE A 160 -4.84 -9.05 9.29
CA ILE A 160 -4.71 -8.26 8.06
C ILE A 160 -4.89 -9.14 6.81
N LYS A 161 -4.55 -10.44 6.86
CA LYS A 161 -4.77 -11.38 5.75
C LYS A 161 -6.21 -11.40 5.21
N GLN A 162 -7.19 -11.00 6.02
CA GLN A 162 -8.60 -10.96 5.63
C GLN A 162 -8.89 -9.92 4.54
N VAL A 163 -8.05 -8.90 4.40
CA VAL A 163 -8.16 -7.90 3.33
C VAL A 163 -7.23 -8.19 2.15
N ASN A 164 -6.51 -9.33 2.18
CA ASN A 164 -5.46 -9.59 1.21
C ASN A 164 -6.00 -9.72 -0.22
N GLN A 165 -7.22 -10.25 -0.42
CA GLN A 165 -7.84 -10.33 -1.76
C GLN A 165 -8.02 -8.96 -2.43
N VAL A 166 -8.47 -7.95 -1.66
CA VAL A 166 -8.60 -6.58 -2.15
C VAL A 166 -7.21 -5.96 -2.36
N THR A 167 -6.28 -6.27 -1.46
CA THR A 167 -4.90 -5.82 -1.55
C THR A 167 -4.19 -6.42 -2.76
N GLU A 168 -4.43 -7.68 -3.10
CA GLU A 168 -3.88 -8.38 -4.26
C GLU A 168 -4.38 -7.76 -5.57
N MET A 169 -5.60 -7.23 -5.60
CA MET A 169 -6.11 -6.49 -6.75
C MET A 169 -5.34 -5.17 -6.94
N VAL A 170 -5.15 -4.40 -5.86
CA VAL A 170 -4.37 -3.15 -5.86
C VAL A 170 -2.90 -3.43 -6.14
N ALA A 171 -2.36 -4.49 -5.54
CA ALA A 171 -1.01 -4.97 -5.77
C ALA A 171 -0.87 -5.39 -7.23
N LYS A 172 -1.77 -6.15 -7.83
CA LYS A 172 -1.68 -6.53 -9.24
C LYS A 172 -1.68 -5.32 -10.18
N ASP A 173 -2.40 -4.25 -9.87
CA ASP A 173 -2.42 -3.06 -10.73
C ASP A 173 -1.17 -2.16 -10.56
N TYR A 174 -0.54 -2.16 -9.39
CA TYR A 174 0.64 -1.31 -9.09
C TYR A 174 1.96 -2.04 -8.91
N LEU A 175 1.94 -3.13 -8.15
CA LEU A 175 3.04 -4.08 -7.97
C LEU A 175 3.05 -5.16 -9.05
N GLY A 176 1.94 -5.49 -9.69
CA GLY A 176 1.88 -6.50 -10.74
C GLY A 176 2.85 -6.14 -11.85
N PRO A 177 2.89 -4.92 -12.38
CA PRO A 177 3.94 -4.53 -13.33
C PRO A 177 5.38 -4.55 -12.77
N LEU A 178 5.63 -4.52 -11.46
CA LEU A 178 6.96 -4.80 -10.87
C LEU A 178 7.32 -6.28 -10.97
N PHE A 179 6.33 -7.17 -10.89
CA PHE A 179 6.48 -8.62 -10.76
C PHE A 179 5.98 -9.43 -11.97
N SER A 180 5.41 -8.78 -12.97
CA SER A 180 4.81 -9.36 -14.17
C SER A 180 5.64 -9.06 -15.41
N SER A 181 5.36 -9.82 -16.48
CA SER A 181 6.07 -9.79 -17.74
C SER A 181 6.23 -8.41 -18.36
N GLU A 182 5.47 -7.36 -18.00
CA GLU A 182 5.66 -6.00 -18.50
C GLU A 182 6.83 -5.23 -17.85
N GLY A 183 7.07 -5.43 -16.55
CA GLY A 183 8.31 -4.95 -15.91
C GLY A 183 9.52 -5.70 -16.45
N PHE A 184 9.39 -7.02 -16.58
CA PHE A 184 10.40 -7.86 -17.20
C PHE A 184 10.52 -7.66 -18.73
N SER A 185 9.48 -7.19 -19.43
CA SER A 185 9.54 -6.89 -20.87
C SER A 185 10.02 -5.49 -21.14
N LYS A 186 9.89 -4.53 -20.21
CA LYS A 186 10.62 -3.26 -20.28
C LYS A 186 12.09 -3.44 -20.01
N LEU A 187 12.46 -4.36 -19.11
CA LEU A 187 13.81 -4.91 -19.10
C LEU A 187 14.11 -5.55 -20.45
N GLY A 188 13.23 -6.39 -20.99
CA GLY A 188 13.35 -7.04 -22.31
C GLY A 188 13.57 -6.09 -23.49
N GLU A 189 12.87 -4.96 -23.52
CA GLU A 189 12.97 -3.93 -24.57
C GLU A 189 14.23 -3.09 -24.38
N ASP A 190 14.59 -2.74 -23.14
CA ASP A 190 15.92 -2.17 -22.82
C ASP A 190 17.04 -3.22 -22.98
N THR A 191 16.74 -4.53 -22.98
CA THR A 191 17.71 -5.61 -23.16
C THR A 191 18.10 -5.90 -24.59
N LYS A 192 17.42 -5.30 -25.58
CA LYS A 192 18.03 -5.17 -26.90
C LYS A 192 19.32 -4.33 -26.86
N SER A 193 19.60 -3.66 -25.74
CA SER A 193 20.81 -2.88 -25.47
C SER A 193 21.60 -3.28 -24.22
N LEU A 194 21.31 -4.42 -23.56
CA LEU A 194 22.19 -4.88 -22.46
C LEU A 194 23.59 -5.12 -23.05
N THR A 195 24.55 -4.29 -22.67
CA THR A 195 25.96 -4.51 -22.97
C THR A 195 26.42 -5.76 -22.20
N ASP A 196 27.38 -6.52 -22.74
CA ASP A 196 27.84 -7.80 -22.16
C ASP A 196 28.18 -7.72 -20.65
N LEU A 197 28.58 -6.54 -20.17
CA LEU A 197 28.79 -6.23 -18.76
C LEU A 197 27.58 -6.48 -17.85
N GLN A 198 26.38 -6.10 -18.29
CA GLN A 198 25.16 -6.24 -17.47
C GLN A 198 24.70 -7.70 -17.44
N ARG A 199 24.86 -8.43 -18.54
CA ARG A 199 24.58 -9.87 -18.60
C ARG A 199 25.51 -10.65 -17.66
N ASN A 200 26.80 -10.34 -17.71
CA ASN A 200 27.79 -10.91 -16.81
C ASN A 200 27.56 -10.52 -15.34
N ALA A 201 27.07 -9.30 -15.07
CA ALA A 201 26.75 -8.87 -13.69
C ALA A 201 25.56 -9.65 -13.10
N VAL A 202 24.52 -9.94 -13.89
CA VAL A 202 23.41 -10.79 -13.44
C VAL A 202 23.87 -12.23 -13.23
N GLU A 203 24.68 -12.75 -14.15
CA GLU A 203 25.23 -14.10 -14.04
C GLU A 203 26.13 -14.25 -12.81
N ASN A 204 27.00 -13.27 -12.55
CA ASN A 204 27.86 -13.26 -11.37
C ASN A 204 27.05 -13.14 -10.07
N TRP A 205 26.02 -12.29 -10.04
CA TRP A 205 25.14 -12.19 -8.86
C TRP A 205 24.40 -13.50 -8.58
N LEU A 206 23.94 -14.21 -9.62
CA LEU A 206 23.30 -15.51 -9.48
C LEU A 206 24.28 -16.59 -8.98
N LYS A 207 25.53 -16.57 -9.45
CA LYS A 207 26.61 -17.45 -8.98
C LYS A 207 27.00 -17.16 -7.53
N GLU A 208 27.18 -15.88 -7.16
CA GLU A 208 27.54 -15.45 -5.80
C GLU A 208 26.47 -15.81 -4.76
N ASN A 209 25.20 -15.87 -5.15
CA ASN A 209 24.09 -16.24 -4.28
C ASN A 209 23.67 -17.71 -4.40
N GLY A 210 24.45 -18.54 -5.10
CA GLY A 210 24.28 -20.00 -5.15
C GLY A 210 23.08 -20.49 -5.98
N PHE A 211 22.51 -19.64 -6.83
CA PHE A 211 21.35 -20.00 -7.67
C PHE A 211 21.73 -20.75 -8.95
N VAL A 212 23.02 -20.75 -9.33
CA VAL A 212 23.53 -21.41 -10.53
C VAL A 212 24.81 -22.16 -10.16
N GLU A 213 24.78 -23.50 -10.23
CA GLU A 213 26.01 -24.30 -10.20
C GLU A 213 26.83 -24.01 -11.46
N GLU A 214 28.17 -23.96 -11.34
CA GLU A 214 29.08 -23.92 -12.48
C GLU A 214 28.77 -25.08 -13.41
N SER A 215 27.92 -24.85 -14.41
CA SER A 215 27.64 -25.83 -15.43
C SER A 215 28.94 -26.09 -16.17
N LYS A 216 29.46 -27.30 -15.94
CA LYS A 216 30.60 -27.88 -16.65
C LYS A 216 30.61 -27.41 -18.09
N GLN A 217 31.70 -26.75 -18.47
CA GLN A 217 32.05 -26.54 -19.87
C GLN A 217 31.98 -27.90 -20.57
N ILE A 218 30.97 -28.11 -21.39
CA ILE A 218 30.97 -29.19 -22.37
C ILE A 218 31.87 -28.69 -23.49
N LYS A 219 33.06 -29.29 -23.57
CA LYS A 219 34.02 -29.17 -24.67
C LYS A 219 33.38 -29.47 -26.02
#